data_AF-A0A1D7XP85-F1
#
_entry.id   AF-A0A1D7XP85-F1
#
_cell.length_a   1.000
_cell.length_b   1.000
_cell.length_c   1.000
_cell.angle_alpha   90.00
_cell.angle_beta   90.00
_cell.angle_gamma   90.00
#
_symmetry.space_group_name_H-M   'P 1'
#
loop_
_entity.id
_entity.type
_entity.pdbx_description
1 polymer ?
#
loop_
_entity_poly.entity_id
_entity_poly.type
_entity_poly.pdbx_seq_one_letter_code
_entity_poly.pdbx_strand_id
1 'polypeptide(L)'
;MKKNLILILCLSLIFILVGCNSNKKDNKPVQDTNENQTLEDDSKDINDEVQATNKQNSINEKKETGSNNTKSIKSTKINPNKQVVKNKDNVSKKITKVNSKVKLYEGTYFDDRCFGDNILKNYSEVVISNVTNTSFDFTVYEVNVLSSGKENRKVIFLTNTAYFIGDGTKATFYGNDYTLNFTFPNNHDAYPVITDMEISGFKPLEGKTYVNNGIPGHEFG
;
A
#
# COMPACT_ATOMS: atom_id res chain seq x y z
N MET A 1 -12.40 47.75 -32.05
CA MET A 1 -13.53 47.59 -33.00
C MET A 1 -14.08 46.18 -32.86
N LYS A 2 -15.40 46.07 -32.64
CA LYS A 2 -16.15 44.84 -32.39
C LYS A 2 -16.22 43.97 -33.64
N LYS A 3 -16.12 42.64 -33.51
CA LYS A 3 -17.03 41.67 -34.16
C LYS A 3 -17.16 40.43 -33.28
N ASN A 4 -18.31 40.32 -32.62
CA ASN A 4 -18.82 39.09 -32.03
C ASN A 4 -19.29 38.18 -33.17
N LEU A 5 -18.91 36.91 -33.16
CA LEU A 5 -19.57 35.89 -33.97
C LEU A 5 -20.10 34.81 -33.01
N ILE A 6 -21.39 34.89 -32.75
CA ILE A 6 -22.20 33.88 -32.09
C ILE A 6 -22.58 32.87 -33.18
N LEU A 7 -22.27 31.59 -32.97
CA LEU A 7 -22.85 30.49 -33.72
C LEU A 7 -23.60 29.59 -32.74
N ILE A 8 -24.93 29.75 -32.73
CA ILE A 8 -25.90 28.85 -32.12
C ILE A 8 -26.36 27.89 -33.22
N LEU A 9 -26.28 26.57 -33.00
CA LEU A 9 -27.04 25.61 -33.78
C LEU A 9 -27.42 24.35 -32.96
N CYS A 10 -28.71 24.33 -32.57
CA CYS A 10 -29.69 23.25 -32.41
C CYS A 10 -29.19 21.83 -32.04
N LEU A 11 -29.51 21.31 -30.84
CA LEU A 11 -30.72 20.53 -30.49
C LEU A 11 -31.00 19.29 -31.35
N SER A 12 -30.80 18.10 -30.76
CA SER A 12 -31.80 17.02 -30.76
C SER A 12 -31.49 15.98 -29.69
N LEU A 13 -32.31 15.95 -28.64
CA LEU A 13 -32.48 14.80 -27.75
C LEU A 13 -33.19 13.68 -28.51
N ILE A 14 -32.73 12.44 -28.36
CA ILE A 14 -33.62 11.27 -28.43
C ILE A 14 -33.22 10.32 -27.29
N PHE A 15 -34.01 10.35 -26.22
CA PHE A 15 -34.09 9.26 -25.24
C PHE A 15 -34.95 8.15 -25.84
N ILE A 16 -34.40 6.95 -25.98
CA ILE A 16 -35.20 5.75 -26.18
C ILE A 16 -35.12 4.93 -24.89
N LEU A 17 -36.11 5.14 -24.02
CA LEU A 17 -36.46 4.20 -22.97
C LEU A 17 -37.25 3.07 -23.63
N VAL A 18 -36.67 1.88 -23.74
CA VAL A 18 -37.44 0.63 -23.90
C VAL A 18 -37.44 -0.05 -22.54
N GLY A 19 -38.58 0.03 -21.86
CA GLY A 19 -38.93 -0.87 -20.78
C GLY A 19 -39.62 -2.11 -21.35
N CYS A 20 -39.23 -3.29 -20.87
CA CYS A 20 -40.12 -4.44 -20.78
C CYS A 20 -39.96 -5.09 -19.40
N ASN A 21 -41.08 -5.10 -18.71
CA ASN A 21 -41.36 -5.69 -17.41
C ASN A 21 -41.69 -7.20 -17.57
N SER A 22 -41.65 -7.92 -16.44
CA SER A 22 -42.27 -9.24 -16.15
C SER A 22 -41.66 -10.45 -16.89
N ASN A 23 -41.22 -11.54 -16.25
CA ASN A 23 -41.90 -12.33 -15.23
C ASN A 23 -40.97 -13.30 -14.46
N LYS A 24 -41.46 -13.70 -13.30
CA LYS A 24 -40.92 -14.61 -12.27
C LYS A 24 -41.16 -16.09 -12.64
N LYS A 25 -40.17 -16.97 -12.37
CA LYS A 25 -40.27 -18.29 -11.68
C LYS A 25 -39.18 -19.30 -12.13
N ASP A 26 -38.27 -19.56 -11.20
CA ASP A 26 -37.93 -20.86 -10.57
C ASP A 26 -37.66 -22.12 -11.41
N ASN A 27 -36.43 -22.63 -11.17
CA ASN A 27 -36.06 -24.01 -10.81
C ASN A 27 -35.77 -25.10 -11.87
N LYS A 28 -34.45 -25.28 -12.05
CA LYS A 28 -33.66 -26.52 -11.81
C LYS A 28 -33.55 -27.56 -12.95
N PRO A 29 -32.59 -28.50 -12.86
CA PRO A 29 -31.30 -28.44 -13.54
C PRO A 29 -31.18 -29.49 -14.67
N VAL A 30 -30.27 -29.26 -15.63
CA VAL A 30 -29.84 -30.32 -16.55
C VAL A 30 -28.41 -30.70 -16.20
N GLN A 31 -28.28 -31.98 -15.87
CA GLN A 31 -27.07 -32.73 -15.66
C GLN A 31 -26.86 -33.55 -16.93
N ASP A 32 -25.72 -33.38 -17.60
CA ASP A 32 -25.12 -34.35 -18.52
C ASP A 32 -23.61 -34.09 -18.48
N THR A 33 -22.82 -34.96 -17.84
CA THR A 33 -22.21 -36.21 -18.36
C THR A 33 -20.80 -35.95 -18.89
N ASN A 34 -19.84 -36.39 -18.07
CA ASN A 34 -18.48 -36.86 -18.32
C ASN A 34 -17.86 -36.61 -19.72
N GLU A 35 -16.63 -36.07 -19.70
CA GLU A 35 -15.50 -36.77 -20.32
C GLU A 35 -14.18 -36.42 -19.60
N ASN A 36 -13.59 -37.46 -19.01
CA ASN A 36 -12.19 -37.48 -18.60
C ASN A 36 -11.33 -37.56 -19.86
N GLN A 37 -10.28 -36.73 -19.94
CA GLN A 37 -9.07 -37.12 -20.65
C GLN A 37 -7.83 -36.55 -19.96
N THR A 38 -7.28 -37.39 -19.09
CA THR A 38 -5.87 -37.41 -18.71
C THR A 38 -5.06 -37.82 -19.94
N LEU A 39 -4.01 -37.05 -20.25
CA LEU A 39 -2.83 -37.54 -20.96
C LEU A 39 -1.60 -37.04 -20.20
N GLU A 40 -0.99 -37.94 -19.44
CA GLU A 40 0.45 -37.97 -19.20
C GLU A 40 1.10 -38.53 -20.48
N ASP A 41 2.25 -38.00 -20.91
CA ASP A 41 3.55 -38.71 -20.85
C ASP A 41 4.67 -37.92 -21.57
N ASP A 42 5.90 -38.19 -21.12
CA ASP A 42 7.20 -38.04 -21.77
C ASP A 42 7.96 -36.68 -21.73
N SER A 43 8.65 -36.50 -20.60
CA SER A 43 10.12 -36.46 -20.47
C SER A 43 10.97 -35.83 -21.60
N LYS A 44 11.76 -34.82 -21.23
CA LYS A 44 13.22 -34.83 -21.47
C LYS A 44 13.94 -33.86 -20.53
N ASP A 45 14.57 -34.46 -19.52
CA ASP A 45 15.72 -33.94 -18.80
C ASP A 45 16.87 -33.64 -19.78
N ILE A 46 17.47 -32.45 -19.65
CA ILE A 46 18.89 -32.26 -19.95
C ILE A 46 19.50 -31.49 -18.78
N ASN A 47 20.23 -32.23 -17.95
CA ASN A 47 21.27 -31.71 -17.08
C ASN A 47 22.44 -31.24 -17.94
N ASP A 48 22.99 -30.06 -17.64
CA ASP A 48 24.41 -29.79 -17.83
C ASP A 48 24.92 -28.97 -16.64
N GLU A 49 25.94 -29.53 -15.98
CA GLU A 49 26.60 -29.02 -14.79
C GLU A 49 27.92 -28.32 -15.18
N VAL A 50 28.30 -27.33 -14.36
CA VAL A 50 29.65 -26.78 -14.10
C VAL A 50 30.33 -25.97 -15.23
N GLN A 51 30.60 -24.69 -14.95
CA GLN A 51 31.98 -24.27 -14.63
C GLN A 51 32.07 -22.93 -13.91
N ALA A 52 32.72 -22.99 -12.75
CA ALA A 52 33.23 -21.87 -11.98
C ALA A 52 34.39 -21.19 -12.72
N THR A 53 34.53 -19.87 -12.58
CA THR A 53 35.84 -19.23 -12.70
C THR A 53 35.94 -18.02 -11.78
N ASN A 54 36.80 -18.18 -10.76
CA ASN A 54 37.37 -17.12 -9.95
C ASN A 54 38.11 -16.11 -10.83
N LYS A 55 37.86 -14.81 -10.62
CA LYS A 55 38.88 -13.77 -10.80
C LYS A 55 38.79 -12.71 -9.72
N GLN A 56 39.80 -12.75 -8.87
CA GLN A 56 40.16 -11.78 -7.85
C GLN A 56 41.35 -10.97 -8.40
N ASN A 57 41.31 -9.64 -8.28
CA ASN A 57 42.46 -8.72 -8.33
C ASN A 57 42.01 -7.44 -7.59
N SER A 58 42.43 -7.18 -6.35
CA SER A 58 43.74 -6.68 -5.90
C SER A 58 44.00 -5.22 -6.31
N ILE A 59 43.82 -4.27 -5.38
CA ILE A 59 44.58 -3.00 -5.34
C ILE A 59 44.83 -2.58 -3.87
N ASN A 60 46.13 -2.49 -3.58
CA ASN A 60 46.93 -1.87 -2.51
C ASN A 60 46.34 -1.08 -1.34
N GLU A 61 46.95 -1.38 -0.17
CA GLU A 61 47.12 -0.54 1.01
C GLU A 61 47.94 0.74 0.73
N LYS A 62 47.59 1.85 1.39
CA LYS A 62 48.56 2.66 2.16
C LYS A 62 47.87 3.43 3.28
N LYS A 63 48.38 3.17 4.48
CA LYS A 63 48.05 3.75 5.80
C LYS A 63 48.88 5.03 6.00
N GLU A 64 48.31 6.07 6.61
CA GLU A 64 48.94 6.83 7.71
C GLU A 64 48.04 7.91 8.33
N THR A 65 48.44 8.28 9.53
CA THR A 65 47.71 8.73 10.72
C THR A 65 47.72 10.26 10.88
N GLY A 66 46.79 10.86 11.63
CA GLY A 66 46.96 12.24 12.12
C GLY A 66 45.74 12.85 12.83
N SER A 67 45.81 12.92 14.17
CA SER A 67 44.91 13.66 15.06
C SER A 67 45.20 15.17 15.03
N ASN A 68 44.19 16.05 15.17
CA ASN A 68 44.11 17.10 16.22
C ASN A 68 42.98 18.15 15.99
N ASN A 69 42.38 18.55 17.11
CA ASN A 69 41.33 19.56 17.32
C ASN A 69 41.73 20.99 16.91
N THR A 70 40.75 21.87 16.58
CA THR A 70 40.42 23.13 17.30
C THR A 70 39.21 23.87 16.67
N LYS A 71 38.52 24.63 17.53
CA LYS A 71 37.17 25.23 17.50
C LYS A 71 36.88 26.39 16.52
N SER A 72 35.61 26.43 16.09
CA SER A 72 34.64 27.57 16.01
C SER A 72 34.96 28.74 15.05
N ILE A 73 34.02 29.15 14.16
CA ILE A 73 33.04 30.21 14.44
C ILE A 73 31.70 30.00 13.70
N LYS A 74 30.62 30.35 14.41
CA LYS A 74 29.20 30.29 14.09
C LYS A 74 28.79 30.96 12.77
N SER A 75 27.82 30.35 12.10
CA SER A 75 26.74 31.05 11.40
C SER A 75 25.41 30.33 11.68
N THR A 76 24.38 31.14 11.83
CA THR A 76 23.15 30.92 12.61
C THR A 76 22.32 29.71 12.19
N LYS A 77 22.03 28.81 13.15
CA LYS A 77 21.12 27.66 13.01
C LYS A 77 19.66 28.12 13.03
N ILE A 78 18.92 27.84 11.96
CA ILE A 78 17.50 27.52 12.06
C ILE A 78 17.41 26.02 11.79
N ASN A 79 17.15 25.25 12.85
CA ASN A 79 17.15 23.80 12.86
C ASN A 79 15.74 23.27 12.56
N PRO A 80 15.47 22.63 11.41
CA PRO A 80 14.21 21.93 11.19
C PRO A 80 14.29 20.56 11.88
N ASN A 81 13.99 20.51 13.17
CA ASN A 81 13.79 19.24 13.86
C ASN A 81 12.50 19.27 14.67
N LYS A 82 11.46 18.60 14.17
CA LYS A 82 10.60 17.77 15.01
C LYS A 82 9.85 16.73 14.16
N GLN A 83 9.85 15.50 14.67
CA GLN A 83 9.18 14.29 14.18
C GLN A 83 9.94 13.46 13.13
N VAL A 84 11.07 12.89 13.57
CA VAL A 84 11.46 11.53 13.18
C VAL A 84 11.66 10.78 14.49
N VAL A 85 10.67 10.00 14.91
CA VAL A 85 10.77 9.21 16.14
C VAL A 85 11.54 7.93 15.80
N LYS A 86 12.80 7.86 16.23
CA LYS A 86 13.54 6.59 16.32
C LYS A 86 13.18 5.98 17.67
N ASN A 87 12.37 4.92 17.71
CA ASN A 87 12.22 4.12 18.92
C ASN A 87 13.14 2.90 18.82
N LYS A 88 14.17 2.88 19.67
CA LYS A 88 14.89 1.65 20.04
C LYS A 88 14.30 1.19 21.37
N ASP A 89 14.17 -0.13 21.50
CA ASP A 89 13.80 -0.89 22.68
C ASP A 89 12.28 -1.12 22.86
N ASN A 90 11.84 -2.31 22.40
CA ASN A 90 10.51 -2.87 22.60
C ASN A 90 10.32 -3.27 24.07
N VAL A 91 9.47 -2.56 24.81
CA VAL A 91 8.92 -3.11 26.05
C VAL A 91 7.99 -4.27 25.69
N SER A 92 8.36 -5.49 26.08
CA SER A 92 7.61 -6.72 25.79
C SER A 92 6.26 -6.74 26.51
N LYS A 93 5.25 -6.12 25.89
CA LYS A 93 3.85 -6.45 26.18
C LYS A 93 3.62 -7.85 25.63
N LYS A 94 3.01 -8.76 26.41
CA LYS A 94 2.68 -10.12 25.92
C LYS A 94 1.60 -10.00 24.85
N ILE A 95 2.01 -9.99 23.58
CA ILE A 95 1.11 -9.91 22.43
C ILE A 95 0.65 -11.33 22.08
N THR A 96 -0.65 -11.56 22.13
CA THR A 96 -1.24 -12.78 21.55
C THR A 96 -1.44 -12.53 20.06
N LYS A 97 -0.44 -12.87 19.25
CA LYS A 97 -0.56 -12.84 17.78
C LYS A 97 -1.32 -14.08 17.31
N VAL A 98 -2.16 -13.93 16.30
CA VAL A 98 -2.96 -15.01 15.70
C VAL A 98 -2.74 -15.06 14.20
N ASN A 99 -3.15 -16.16 13.55
CA ASN A 99 -3.17 -16.22 12.10
C ASN A 99 -4.24 -15.26 11.55
N SER A 100 -3.95 -14.60 10.43
CA SER A 100 -4.91 -13.76 9.73
C SER A 100 -6.05 -14.60 9.17
N LYS A 101 -7.25 -14.03 9.16
CA LYS A 101 -8.42 -14.52 8.41
C LYS A 101 -8.73 -13.65 7.19
N VAL A 102 -7.91 -12.63 6.99
CA VAL A 102 -7.98 -11.64 5.93
C VAL A 102 -6.71 -11.73 5.10
N LYS A 103 -6.80 -11.34 3.83
CA LYS A 103 -5.71 -11.38 2.87
C LYS A 103 -5.21 -9.96 2.61
N LEU A 104 -4.17 -9.59 3.34
CA LEU A 104 -3.44 -8.34 3.14
C LEU A 104 -2.40 -8.51 2.04
N TYR A 105 -2.27 -7.52 1.16
CA TYR A 105 -1.25 -7.48 0.12
C TYR A 105 -0.21 -6.40 0.43
N GLU A 106 1.03 -6.68 0.06
CA GLU A 106 2.09 -5.66 -0.01
C GLU A 106 1.73 -4.59 -1.04
N GLY A 107 2.25 -3.38 -0.82
CA GLY A 107 1.99 -2.24 -1.68
C GLY A 107 1.73 -0.96 -0.89
N THR A 108 1.33 0.08 -1.60
CA THR A 108 1.00 1.38 -1.02
C THR A 108 -0.51 1.52 -0.92
N TYR A 109 -0.99 1.78 0.29
CA TYR A 109 -2.37 2.14 0.55
C TYR A 109 -2.44 3.66 0.67
N PHE A 110 -3.18 4.30 -0.22
CA PHE A 110 -3.28 5.75 -0.36
C PHE A 110 -4.51 6.25 0.38
N ASP A 111 -4.40 7.42 1.02
CA ASP A 111 -5.57 8.17 1.48
C ASP A 111 -6.60 8.26 0.34
N ASP A 112 -7.80 7.71 0.52
CA ASP A 112 -8.83 7.58 -0.52
C ASP A 112 -9.24 8.93 -1.15
N ARG A 113 -9.14 9.99 -0.36
CA ARG A 113 -9.40 11.37 -0.80
C ARG A 113 -8.34 11.91 -1.79
N CYS A 114 -7.30 11.15 -2.10
CA CYS A 114 -6.41 11.42 -3.23
C CYS A 114 -7.04 11.11 -4.59
N PHE A 115 -8.16 10.40 -4.62
CA PHE A 115 -8.86 10.04 -5.84
C PHE A 115 -10.12 10.91 -6.04
N GLY A 116 -10.58 11.02 -7.28
CA GLY A 116 -11.74 11.83 -7.67
C GLY A 116 -11.42 13.29 -8.00
N ASP A 117 -12.46 14.13 -8.11
CA ASP A 117 -12.36 15.49 -8.67
C ASP A 117 -11.63 16.50 -7.76
N ASN A 118 -11.51 16.21 -6.47
CA ASN A 118 -10.91 17.10 -5.46
C ASN A 118 -9.65 16.51 -4.84
N ILE A 119 -8.65 16.24 -5.69
CA ILE A 119 -7.38 15.60 -5.30
C ILE A 119 -6.67 16.42 -4.21
N LEU A 120 -6.47 15.79 -3.05
CA LEU A 120 -5.66 16.36 -1.98
C LEU A 120 -4.21 16.53 -2.41
N LYS A 121 -3.68 17.74 -2.18
CA LYS A 121 -2.26 18.04 -2.33
C LYS A 121 -1.42 17.62 -1.13
N ASN A 122 -2.05 17.26 -0.02
CA ASN A 122 -1.36 16.77 1.18
C ASN A 122 -2.10 15.54 1.68
N TYR A 123 -1.43 14.41 1.66
CA TYR A 123 -2.03 13.14 2.06
C TYR A 123 -1.02 12.23 2.75
N SER A 124 -1.53 11.11 3.27
CA SER A 124 -0.69 10.09 3.86
C SER A 124 -0.70 8.83 3.02
N GLU A 125 0.44 8.15 2.96
CA GLU A 125 0.57 6.83 2.36
C GLU A 125 0.98 5.84 3.44
N VAL A 126 0.41 4.65 3.39
CA VAL A 126 0.81 3.52 4.24
C VAL A 126 1.41 2.47 3.32
N VAL A 127 2.72 2.29 3.41
CA VAL A 127 3.43 1.23 2.68
C VAL A 127 3.42 -0.02 3.52
N ILE A 128 2.88 -1.11 2.98
CA ILE A 128 2.83 -2.44 3.59
C ILE A 128 3.86 -3.33 2.91
N SER A 129 4.63 -4.06 3.72
CA SER A 129 5.67 -5.00 3.26
C SER A 129 5.82 -6.17 4.22
N ASN A 130 6.56 -7.21 3.83
CA ASN A 130 6.87 -8.38 4.66
C ASN A 130 5.62 -9.01 5.28
N VAL A 131 4.57 -9.17 4.47
CA VAL A 131 3.31 -9.76 4.95
C VAL A 131 3.51 -11.24 5.22
N THR A 132 3.13 -11.66 6.42
CA THR A 132 3.08 -13.06 6.85
C THR A 132 1.67 -13.43 7.26
N ASN A 133 1.45 -14.70 7.61
CA ASN A 133 0.18 -15.13 8.17
C ASN A 133 -0.12 -14.54 9.57
N THR A 134 0.84 -13.92 10.27
CA THR A 134 0.64 -13.39 11.64
C THR A 134 1.02 -11.92 11.82
N SER A 135 1.62 -11.30 10.82
CA SER A 135 2.13 -9.93 10.91
C SER A 135 2.37 -9.31 9.55
N PHE A 136 2.62 -8.01 9.55
CA PHE A 136 3.15 -7.27 8.40
C PHE A 136 3.95 -6.08 8.89
N ASP A 137 4.89 -5.63 8.07
CA ASP A 137 5.59 -4.37 8.30
C ASP A 137 4.81 -3.23 7.64
N PHE A 138 4.87 -2.06 8.26
CA PHE A 138 4.26 -0.84 7.72
C PHE A 138 5.18 0.36 7.91
N THR A 139 5.16 1.28 6.95
CA THR A 139 5.83 2.58 7.01
C THR A 139 4.86 3.67 6.57
N VAL A 140 4.83 4.80 7.27
CA VAL A 140 3.90 5.89 6.95
C VAL A 140 4.66 7.08 6.40
N TYR A 141 4.18 7.58 5.27
CA TYR A 141 4.67 8.79 4.63
C TYR A 141 3.61 9.87 4.63
N GLU A 142 4.06 11.11 4.73
CA GLU A 142 3.32 12.30 4.33
C GLU A 142 3.80 12.71 2.95
N VAL A 143 2.87 12.92 2.03
CA VAL A 143 3.15 13.38 0.67
C VAL A 143 2.54 14.75 0.47
N ASN A 144 3.35 15.68 -0.02
CA ASN A 144 2.95 17.01 -0.44
C ASN A 144 3.20 17.18 -1.93
N VAL A 145 2.12 17.36 -2.69
CA VAL A 145 2.15 17.65 -4.13
C VAL A 145 2.21 19.16 -4.33
N LEU A 146 3.36 19.63 -4.82
CA LEU A 146 3.58 21.03 -5.13
C LEU A 146 2.78 21.44 -6.37
N SER A 147 2.50 22.74 -6.53
CA SER A 147 1.82 23.27 -7.73
C SER A 147 2.55 22.97 -9.05
N SER A 148 3.83 22.61 -8.99
CA SER A 148 4.64 22.16 -10.13
C SER A 148 4.41 20.69 -10.51
N GLY A 149 3.55 19.96 -9.79
CA GLY A 149 3.36 18.51 -9.92
C GLY A 149 4.47 17.69 -9.27
N LYS A 150 5.47 18.32 -8.65
CA LYS A 150 6.53 17.63 -7.92
C LYS A 150 6.02 17.18 -6.54
N GLU A 151 6.33 15.95 -6.19
CA GLU A 151 5.99 15.40 -4.88
C GLU A 151 7.17 15.52 -3.91
N ASN A 152 6.88 15.90 -2.69
CA ASN A 152 7.77 15.77 -1.55
C ASN A 152 7.21 14.71 -0.61
N ARG A 153 7.95 13.62 -0.47
CA ARG A 153 7.58 12.45 0.33
C ARG A 153 8.46 12.36 1.57
N LYS A 154 7.85 12.45 2.75
CA LYS A 154 8.53 12.46 4.06
C LYS A 154 8.04 11.29 4.91
N VAL A 155 8.97 10.51 5.48
CA VAL A 155 8.62 9.49 6.47
C VAL A 155 8.15 10.18 7.76
N ILE A 156 6.92 9.88 8.19
CA ILE A 156 6.34 10.38 9.46
C ILE A 156 6.18 9.29 10.51
N PHE A 157 6.23 8.02 10.09
CA PHE A 157 6.30 6.86 10.98
C PHE A 157 7.27 5.84 10.39
N LEU A 158 8.34 5.51 11.11
CA LEU A 158 9.35 4.56 10.65
C LEU A 158 8.77 3.14 10.53
N THR A 159 9.43 2.30 9.75
CA THR A 159 9.05 0.90 9.58
C THR A 159 8.95 0.18 10.92
N ASN A 160 7.78 -0.40 11.18
CA ASN A 160 7.48 -1.21 12.35
C ASN A 160 6.59 -2.39 11.95
N THR A 161 6.47 -3.39 12.83
CA THR A 161 5.67 -4.59 12.57
C THR A 161 4.36 -4.54 13.35
N ALA A 162 3.23 -4.65 12.65
CA ALA A 162 1.93 -4.89 13.25
C ALA A 162 1.61 -6.39 13.27
N TYR A 163 0.88 -6.84 14.28
CA TYR A 163 0.50 -8.24 14.45
C TYR A 163 -1.01 -8.41 14.34
N PHE A 164 -1.47 -9.44 13.63
CA PHE A 164 -2.89 -9.81 13.66
C PHE A 164 -3.27 -10.28 15.06
N ILE A 165 -4.43 -9.82 15.54
CA ILE A 165 -4.92 -10.06 16.92
C ILE A 165 -6.38 -10.52 16.92
N GLY A 166 -6.85 -10.95 18.09
CA GLY A 166 -8.25 -11.33 18.29
C GLY A 166 -8.63 -12.54 17.44
N ASP A 167 -9.57 -12.33 16.51
CA ASP A 167 -10.03 -13.36 15.59
C ASP A 167 -9.27 -13.41 14.26
N GLY A 168 -8.23 -12.58 14.09
CA GLY A 168 -7.42 -12.50 12.87
C GLY A 168 -7.96 -11.52 11.81
N THR A 169 -8.97 -10.71 12.13
CA THR A 169 -9.55 -9.69 11.22
C THR A 169 -9.08 -8.27 11.51
N LYS A 170 -8.20 -8.08 12.49
CA LYS A 170 -7.62 -6.79 12.88
C LYS A 170 -6.15 -6.97 13.20
N ALA A 171 -5.38 -5.89 13.16
CA ALA A 171 -3.98 -5.91 13.58
C ALA A 171 -3.65 -4.74 14.49
N THR A 172 -2.61 -4.90 15.30
CA THR A 172 -2.12 -3.85 16.19
C THR A 172 -0.60 -3.82 16.21
N PHE A 173 -0.05 -2.61 16.16
CA PHE A 173 1.33 -2.33 16.54
C PHE A 173 1.36 -1.76 17.97
N TYR A 174 2.26 -2.28 18.80
CA TYR A 174 2.46 -1.82 20.17
C TYR A 174 3.84 -1.18 20.29
N GLY A 175 3.89 0.15 20.20
CA GLY A 175 5.08 0.93 20.53
C GLY A 175 5.04 1.46 21.96
N ASN A 176 6.14 2.07 22.39
CA ASN A 176 6.24 2.65 23.73
C ASN A 176 5.28 3.84 23.91
N ASP A 177 5.20 4.73 22.91
CA ASP A 177 4.42 5.96 22.97
C ASP A 177 3.09 5.89 22.20
N TYR A 178 2.95 4.89 21.33
CA TYR A 178 1.81 4.76 20.42
C TYR A 178 1.36 3.30 20.34
N THR A 179 0.05 3.09 20.35
CA THR A 179 -0.56 1.82 19.93
C THR A 179 -1.36 2.12 18.68
N LEU A 180 -0.96 1.54 17.54
CA LEU A 180 -1.67 1.73 16.28
C LEU A 180 -2.59 0.53 16.04
N ASN A 181 -3.89 0.78 15.87
CA ASN A 181 -4.86 -0.25 15.56
C ASN A 181 -5.28 -0.16 14.10
N PHE A 182 -5.19 -1.28 13.41
CA PHE A 182 -5.53 -1.46 12.01
C PHE A 182 -6.86 -2.22 11.92
N THR A 183 -7.82 -1.61 11.24
CA THR A 183 -9.10 -2.22 10.90
C THR A 183 -9.25 -2.28 9.38
N PHE A 184 -9.95 -3.31 8.90
CA PHE A 184 -10.10 -3.58 7.48
C PHE A 184 -11.59 -3.58 7.12
N PRO A 185 -12.20 -2.40 6.88
CA PRO A 185 -13.57 -2.33 6.40
C PRO A 185 -13.68 -2.97 5.01
N ASN A 186 -14.90 -3.33 4.61
CA ASN A 186 -15.18 -3.97 3.33
C ASN A 186 -15.92 -3.00 2.40
N ASN A 187 -15.40 -1.79 2.23
CA ASN A 187 -16.11 -0.72 1.50
C ASN A 187 -16.22 -1.02 0.00
N HIS A 188 -15.30 -1.82 -0.55
CA HIS A 188 -15.29 -2.26 -1.95
C HIS A 188 -15.72 -3.72 -2.14
N ASP A 189 -16.41 -4.33 -1.15
CA ASP A 189 -16.93 -5.70 -1.24
C ASP A 189 -15.90 -6.79 -1.63
N ALA A 190 -14.64 -6.61 -1.23
CA ALA A 190 -13.51 -7.46 -1.60
C ALA A 190 -13.17 -8.59 -0.61
N TYR A 191 -13.92 -8.73 0.50
CA TYR A 191 -13.63 -9.73 1.54
C TYR A 191 -13.40 -11.15 0.96
N PRO A 192 -12.33 -11.88 1.35
CA PRO A 192 -11.42 -11.60 2.47
C PRO A 192 -10.21 -10.71 2.11
N VAL A 193 -10.13 -10.19 0.88
CA VAL A 193 -9.05 -9.30 0.45
C VAL A 193 -9.22 -7.92 1.08
N ILE A 194 -8.12 -7.38 1.60
CA ILE A 194 -8.09 -6.05 2.20
C ILE A 194 -7.76 -5.06 1.10
N THR A 195 -8.79 -4.39 0.59
CA THR A 195 -8.66 -3.21 -0.28
C THR A 195 -8.63 -1.92 0.53
N ASP A 196 -9.26 -1.91 1.70
CA ASP A 196 -9.47 -0.75 2.56
C ASP A 196 -8.86 -0.96 3.95
N MET A 197 -8.16 0.07 4.44
CA MET A 197 -7.49 0.05 5.74
C MET A 197 -7.78 1.35 6.49
N GLU A 198 -8.13 1.23 7.77
CA GLU A 198 -8.24 2.36 8.69
C GLU A 198 -7.23 2.18 9.82
N ILE A 199 -6.60 3.28 10.24
CA ILE A 199 -5.56 3.26 11.27
C ILE A 199 -5.88 4.31 12.33
N SER A 200 -5.92 3.88 13.59
CA SER A 200 -6.14 4.76 14.75
C SER A 200 -4.97 4.71 15.73
N GLY A 201 -4.87 5.71 16.62
CA GLY A 201 -3.80 5.79 17.62
C GLY A 201 -2.57 6.57 17.15
N PHE A 202 -2.63 7.16 15.95
CA PHE A 202 -1.68 8.14 15.45
C PHE A 202 -2.43 9.24 14.70
N LYS A 203 -2.52 10.43 15.29
CA LYS A 203 -3.35 11.55 14.82
C LYS A 203 -3.25 11.85 13.30
N PRO A 204 -2.08 11.79 12.63
CA PRO A 204 -2.01 11.99 11.19
C PRO A 204 -2.79 10.98 10.34
N LEU A 205 -3.17 9.83 10.90
CA LEU A 205 -3.88 8.75 10.22
C LEU A 205 -5.38 8.65 10.58
N GLU A 206 -5.79 9.28 11.67
CA GLU A 206 -7.14 9.09 12.23
C GLU A 206 -8.23 9.68 11.33
N GLY A 207 -9.34 8.94 11.20
CA GLY A 207 -10.51 9.37 10.43
C GLY A 207 -10.33 9.32 8.92
N LYS A 208 -9.43 8.46 8.43
CA LYS A 208 -9.09 8.31 7.01
C LYS A 208 -9.18 6.84 6.61
N THR A 209 -9.53 6.61 5.35
CA THR A 209 -9.48 5.28 4.74
C THR A 209 -8.32 5.24 3.75
N TYR A 210 -7.53 4.18 3.83
CA TYR A 210 -6.36 3.94 3.00
C TYR A 210 -6.65 2.79 2.06
N VAL A 211 -6.57 3.03 0.76
CA VAL A 211 -6.99 2.09 -0.28
C VAL A 211 -5.83 1.67 -1.17
N ASN A 212 -5.81 0.40 -1.58
CA ASN A 212 -4.82 -0.12 -2.52
C ASN A 212 -5.50 -0.60 -3.80
N ASN A 213 -5.44 0.25 -4.83
CA ASN A 213 -5.99 -0.04 -6.15
C ASN A 213 -5.06 -0.92 -7.03
N GLY A 214 -3.91 -1.32 -6.50
CA GLY A 214 -2.93 -2.15 -7.20
C GLY A 214 -3.10 -3.65 -6.98
N ILE A 215 -4.19 -4.09 -6.34
CA ILE A 215 -4.45 -5.50 -6.06
C ILE A 215 -5.13 -6.13 -7.28
N PRO A 216 -4.51 -7.12 -7.95
CA PRO A 216 -5.08 -7.73 -9.15
C PRO A 216 -6.47 -8.35 -8.91
N GLY A 217 -7.45 -7.97 -9.73
CA GLY A 217 -8.83 -8.43 -9.65
C GLY A 217 -9.69 -7.72 -8.60
N HIS A 218 -9.14 -6.70 -7.94
CA HIS A 218 -9.82 -5.88 -6.94
C HIS A 218 -9.62 -4.39 -7.20
N GLU A 219 -9.41 -4.02 -8.46
CA GLU A 219 -9.30 -2.64 -8.90
C GLU A 219 -10.67 -1.94 -8.87
N PHE A 220 -10.67 -0.64 -8.55
CA PHE A 220 -11.83 0.25 -8.48
C PHE A 220 -11.55 1.54 -9.27
N GLY A 221 -12.62 2.20 -9.74
CA GLY A 221 -12.57 3.36 -10.64
C GLY A 221 -13.60 4.43 -10.32
#